data_AF-A0A829D9Y7-F1
#
_entry.id   AF-A0A829D9Y7-F1
#
_cell.length_a   1.000
_cell.length_b   1.000
_cell.length_c   1.000
_cell.angle_alpha   90.00
_cell.angle_beta   90.00
_cell.angle_gamma   90.00
#
_symmetry.space_group_name_H-M   'P 1'
#
loop_
_entity.id
_entity.type
_entity.pdbx_description
1 polymer ?
#
loop_
_entity_poly.entity_id
_entity_poly.type
_entity_poly.pdbx_seq_one_letter_code
_entity_poly.pdbx_strand_id
1 'polypeptide(L)'
;MKRNKQSIFIGHILRKDDGNFVEHLLDDHLYSVAELTEKFCEKFGAGTFGYLIGLWHDLGKFKLEFQERIRIRSGHIGEKAHLEGKTAKSVKHSASGAIHCFNKFKQSDIIKN
;
A
#
# COMPACT_ATOMS: atom_id res chain seq x y z
N MET A 1 -2.31 21.09 2.68
CA MET A 1 -0.84 21.05 2.47
C MET A 1 -0.59 20.36 1.14
N LYS A 2 0.01 21.02 0.13
CA LYS A 2 0.35 20.33 -1.13
C LYS A 2 1.48 19.34 -0.84
N ARG A 3 1.22 18.04 -0.97
CA ARG A 3 2.22 16.98 -0.72
C ARG A 3 3.25 17.02 -1.84
N ASN A 4 4.54 17.07 -1.48
CA ASN A 4 5.63 17.00 -2.45
C ASN A 4 5.64 15.60 -3.08
N LYS A 5 5.29 15.52 -4.37
CA LYS A 5 5.35 14.30 -5.18
C LYS A 5 6.82 13.92 -5.42
N GLN A 6 7.42 13.18 -4.50
CA GLN A 6 8.75 12.57 -4.66
C GLN A 6 8.73 11.05 -4.52
N SER A 7 7.58 10.43 -4.24
CA SER A 7 7.47 8.98 -4.19
C SER A 7 7.53 8.37 -5.59
N ILE A 8 8.45 7.44 -5.78
CA ILE A 8 8.56 6.59 -6.99
C ILE A 8 7.82 5.24 -6.83
N PHE A 9 7.20 5.02 -5.65
CA PHE A 9 6.54 3.78 -5.31
C PHE A 9 5.10 3.79 -5.78
N ILE A 10 4.69 2.74 -6.49
CA ILE A 10 3.35 2.59 -7.03
C ILE A 10 2.48 1.87 -6.00
N GLY A 11 1.36 2.48 -5.63
CA GLY A 11 0.30 1.83 -4.86
C GLY A 11 -0.62 1.02 -5.77
N HIS A 12 -1.07 1.66 -6.86
CA HIS A 12 -1.88 1.06 -7.91
C HIS A 12 -1.47 1.57 -9.30
N ILE A 13 -1.65 0.73 -10.30
CA ILE A 13 -1.41 1.08 -11.70
C ILE A 13 -2.52 0.47 -12.56
N LEU A 14 -3.08 1.29 -13.44
CA LEU A 14 -4.11 0.91 -14.39
C LEU A 14 -3.56 1.08 -15.81
N ARG A 15 -3.61 0.01 -16.61
CA ARG A 15 -3.41 0.09 -18.06
C ARG A 15 -4.75 0.44 -18.70
N LYS A 16 -4.77 1.56 -19.44
CA LYS A 16 -5.92 2.01 -20.22
C LYS A 16 -5.98 1.28 -21.56
N ASP A 17 -7.14 1.35 -22.21
CA ASP A 17 -7.39 0.72 -23.50
C ASP A 17 -6.53 1.29 -24.63
N ASP A 18 -6.14 2.57 -24.52
CA ASP A 18 -5.20 3.26 -25.43
C ASP A 18 -3.73 2.83 -25.23
N GLY A 19 -3.47 1.91 -24.30
CA GLY A 19 -2.14 1.43 -23.95
C GLY A 19 -1.40 2.30 -22.93
N ASN A 20 -1.95 3.44 -22.53
CA ASN A 20 -1.34 4.31 -21.52
C ASN A 20 -1.50 3.77 -20.10
N PHE A 21 -0.64 4.20 -19.19
CA PHE A 21 -0.70 3.85 -17.78
C PHE A 21 -1.13 5.03 -16.91
N VAL A 22 -1.98 4.76 -15.92
CA VAL A 22 -2.28 5.68 -14.83
C VAL A 22 -1.79 5.08 -13.53
N GLU A 23 -0.86 5.79 -12.89
CA GLU A 23 -0.29 5.41 -11.61
C GLU A 23 -0.94 6.21 -10.48
N HIS A 24 -1.27 5.50 -9.40
CA HIS A 24 -1.57 6.08 -8.11
C HIS A 24 -0.41 5.75 -7.18
N LEU A 25 0.33 6.79 -6.79
CA LEU A 25 1.51 6.66 -5.94
C LEU A 25 1.12 6.14 -4.57
N LEU A 26 2.01 5.33 -3.98
CA LEU A 26 1.72 4.60 -2.75
C LEU A 26 1.48 5.52 -1.56
N ASP A 27 2.24 6.61 -1.44
CA ASP A 27 2.05 7.62 -0.40
C ASP A 27 0.69 8.31 -0.54
N ASP A 28 0.35 8.81 -1.73
CA ASP A 28 -0.95 9.42 -2.01
C ASP A 28 -2.10 8.45 -1.72
N HIS A 29 -1.93 7.17 -2.08
CA HIS A 29 -2.90 6.10 -1.78
C HIS A 29 -3.07 5.89 -0.27
N LEU A 30 -1.98 5.70 0.47
CA LEU A 30 -2.03 5.45 1.90
C LEU A 30 -2.69 6.60 2.67
N TYR A 31 -2.34 7.85 2.36
CA TYR A 31 -2.96 9.01 3.00
C TYR A 31 -4.43 9.15 2.64
N SER A 32 -4.80 8.97 1.37
CA SER A 32 -6.20 9.06 0.95
C SER A 32 -7.07 7.99 1.61
N VAL A 33 -6.55 6.76 1.74
CA VAL A 33 -7.24 5.67 2.47
C VAL A 33 -7.30 5.96 3.96
N ALA A 34 -6.26 6.53 4.56
CA ALA A 34 -6.23 6.92 5.96
C ALA A 34 -7.32 7.95 6.29
N GLU A 35 -7.42 9.03 5.50
CA GLU A 35 -8.45 10.07 5.66
C GLU A 35 -9.87 9.51 5.49
N LEU A 36 -10.08 8.56 4.57
CA LEU A 36 -11.38 7.90 4.41
C LEU A 36 -11.69 7.02 5.62
N THR A 37 -10.75 6.19 6.04
CA THR A 37 -10.93 5.24 7.15
C THR A 37 -11.18 5.99 8.46
N GLU A 38 -10.48 7.10 8.70
CA GLU A 38 -10.75 8.01 9.81
C GLU A 38 -12.22 8.45 9.83
N LYS A 39 -12.74 9.01 8.73
CA LYS A 39 -14.13 9.47 8.62
C LYS A 39 -15.16 8.34 8.85
N PHE A 40 -14.85 7.13 8.42
CA PHE A 40 -15.70 5.97 8.67
C PHE A 40 -15.68 5.54 10.14
N CYS A 41 -14.49 5.50 10.75
CA CYS A 41 -14.30 5.07 12.13
C CYS A 41 -14.72 6.13 13.16
N GLU A 42 -14.75 7.41 12.79
CA GLU A 42 -15.17 8.51 13.65
C GLU A 42 -16.61 8.34 14.15
N LYS A 43 -17.47 7.71 13.35
CA LYS A 43 -18.85 7.36 13.74
C LYS A 43 -18.92 6.42 14.96
N PHE A 44 -17.81 5.77 15.30
CA PHE A 44 -17.65 4.86 16.44
C PHE A 44 -16.69 5.42 17.49
N GLY A 45 -16.28 6.69 17.40
CA GLY A 45 -15.26 7.28 18.28
C GLY A 45 -13.84 6.73 18.07
N ALA A 46 -13.59 6.10 16.92
CA ALA A 46 -12.33 5.40 16.63
C ALA A 46 -11.58 6.01 15.43
N GLY A 47 -11.79 7.29 15.10
CA GLY A 47 -11.21 7.95 13.93
C GLY A 47 -9.68 7.82 13.84
N THR A 48 -8.97 8.14 14.93
CA THR A 48 -7.51 7.99 15.00
C THR A 48 -7.05 6.57 14.70
N PHE A 49 -7.74 5.56 15.21
CA PHE A 49 -7.41 4.16 14.94
C PHE A 49 -7.68 3.79 13.48
N GLY A 50 -8.79 4.29 12.92
CA GLY A 50 -9.11 4.15 11.50
C GLY A 50 -8.03 4.76 10.61
N TYR A 51 -7.57 5.98 10.92
CA TYR A 51 -6.49 6.64 10.19
C TYR A 51 -5.21 5.79 10.16
N LEU A 52 -4.80 5.25 11.31
CA LEU A 52 -3.62 4.39 11.43
C LEU A 52 -3.77 3.08 10.64
N ILE A 53 -4.94 2.44 10.68
CA ILE A 53 -5.23 1.25 9.86
C ILE A 53 -5.05 1.59 8.37
N GLY A 54 -5.63 2.69 7.92
CA GLY A 54 -5.54 3.12 6.52
C GLY A 54 -4.11 3.42 6.09
N LEU A 55 -3.29 4.03 6.95
CA LEU A 55 -1.87 4.25 6.67
C LEU A 55 -1.05 2.95 6.62
N TRP A 56 -1.38 1.97 7.45
CA TRP A 56 -0.55 0.78 7.58
C TRP A 56 -0.89 -0.34 6.61
N HIS A 57 -2.14 -0.42 6.16
CA HIS A 57 -2.65 -1.61 5.46
C HIS A 57 -1.74 -2.03 4.28
N ASP A 58 -1.19 -1.09 3.53
CA ASP A 58 -0.41 -1.37 2.31
C ASP A 58 1.09 -1.05 2.42
N LEU A 59 1.64 -0.85 3.62
CA LEU A 59 3.07 -0.55 3.79
C LEU A 59 3.99 -1.63 3.18
N GLY A 60 3.53 -2.87 3.08
CA GLY A 60 4.28 -3.93 2.41
C GLY A 60 4.55 -3.68 0.92
N LYS A 61 3.82 -2.75 0.29
CA LYS A 61 4.02 -2.36 -1.11
C LYS A 61 5.31 -1.55 -1.33
N PHE A 62 5.92 -0.98 -0.29
CA PHE A 62 7.24 -0.34 -0.39
C PHE A 62 8.39 -1.32 -0.68
N LYS A 63 8.19 -2.63 -0.49
CA LYS A 63 9.22 -3.63 -0.78
C LYS A 63 9.54 -3.67 -2.28
N LEU A 64 10.83 -3.70 -2.63
CA LEU A 64 11.29 -3.74 -4.02
C LEU A 64 10.67 -4.91 -4.79
N GLU A 65 10.62 -6.11 -4.20
CA GLU A 65 9.98 -7.30 -4.78
C GLU A 65 8.49 -7.08 -5.11
N PHE A 66 7.79 -6.26 -4.31
CA PHE A 66 6.40 -5.91 -4.58
C PHE A 66 6.30 -4.93 -5.76
N GLN A 67 7.19 -3.94 -5.81
CA GLN A 67 7.25 -2.95 -6.90
C GLN A 67 7.61 -3.60 -8.24
N GLU A 68 8.54 -4.55 -8.27
CA GLU A 68 8.83 -5.32 -9.48
C GLU A 68 7.60 -6.11 -9.92
N ARG A 69 6.94 -6.80 -8.98
CA ARG A 69 5.73 -7.56 -9.29
C ARG A 69 4.61 -6.67 -9.84
N ILE A 70 4.34 -5.51 -9.23
CA ILE A 70 3.23 -4.65 -9.68
C ILE A 70 3.50 -4.10 -11.08
N ARG A 71 4.76 -3.78 -11.41
CA ARG A 71 5.18 -3.30 -12.74
C ARG A 71 5.13 -4.41 -13.80
N ILE A 72 5.53 -5.63 -13.46
CA ILE A 72 5.44 -6.79 -14.37
C ILE A 72 3.97 -7.16 -14.62
N ARG A 73 3.17 -7.34 -13.56
CA ARG A 73 1.76 -7.78 -13.69
C ARG A 73 0.87 -6.78 -14.40
N SER A 74 1.20 -5.50 -14.34
CA SER A 74 0.48 -4.46 -15.08
C SER A 74 0.91 -4.36 -16.54
N GLY A 75 2.01 -5.01 -16.94
CA GLY A 75 2.62 -4.85 -18.26
C GLY A 75 3.38 -3.53 -18.42
N HIS A 76 3.66 -2.83 -17.32
CA HIS A 76 4.37 -1.55 -17.31
C HIS A 76 5.85 -1.70 -17.69
N ILE A 77 6.45 -2.86 -17.42
CA ILE A 77 7.77 -3.23 -17.95
C ILE A 77 7.61 -4.51 -18.77
N GLY A 78 7.29 -4.33 -20.06
CA GLY A 78 7.42 -5.23 -21.22
C GLY A 78 7.22 -6.76 -21.10
N GLU A 79 6.57 -7.32 -22.12
CA GLU A 79 6.35 -8.75 -22.41
C GLU A 79 7.63 -9.64 -22.44
N LYS A 80 8.83 -9.03 -22.38
CA LYS A 80 10.15 -9.70 -22.31
C LYS A 80 10.63 -10.04 -20.90
N ALA A 81 9.84 -9.78 -19.86
CA ALA A 81 10.08 -10.46 -18.58
C ALA A 81 9.73 -11.93 -18.80
N HIS A 82 10.71 -12.72 -19.26
CA HIS A 82 10.61 -14.16 -19.44
C HIS A 82 9.98 -14.75 -18.17
N LEU A 83 8.68 -15.07 -18.25
CA LEU A 83 7.91 -15.66 -17.15
C LEU A 83 8.31 -17.14 -17.06
N GLU A 84 9.59 -17.39 -16.80
CA GLU A 84 10.08 -18.69 -16.34
C GLU A 84 9.52 -18.91 -14.94
N GLY A 85 8.29 -19.43 -14.89
CA GLY A 85 7.78 -20.31 -13.84
C GLY A 85 7.70 -19.77 -12.40
N LYS A 86 8.17 -18.56 -12.11
CA LYS A 86 8.02 -17.96 -10.78
C LYS A 86 6.73 -17.17 -10.80
N THR A 87 5.62 -17.87 -10.55
CA THR A 87 4.44 -17.25 -9.94
C THR A 87 4.94 -16.46 -8.75
N ALA A 88 5.17 -15.16 -8.92
CA ALA A 88 5.81 -14.32 -7.93
C ALA A 88 5.03 -14.52 -6.63
N LYS A 89 5.67 -15.22 -5.69
CA LYS A 89 5.10 -15.73 -4.45
C LYS A 89 4.23 -14.62 -3.88
N SER A 90 2.99 -14.91 -3.48
CA SER A 90 2.09 -13.89 -2.94
C SER A 90 2.77 -13.17 -1.78
N VAL A 91 3.41 -12.03 -2.05
CA VAL A 91 4.08 -11.25 -1.00
C VAL A 91 2.95 -10.61 -0.23
N LYS A 92 2.79 -11.05 1.01
CA LYS A 92 1.83 -10.51 1.97
C LYS A 92 2.13 -9.02 2.17
N HIS A 93 1.36 -8.18 1.51
CA HIS A 93 1.48 -6.72 1.57
C HIS A 93 0.56 -6.17 2.66
N SER A 94 -0.65 -6.70 2.74
CA SER A 94 -1.65 -6.41 3.78
C SER A 94 -1.19 -6.79 5.20
N ALA A 95 -0.56 -7.97 5.35
CA ALA A 95 -0.10 -8.42 6.67
C ALA A 95 1.15 -7.69 7.16
N SER A 96 1.96 -7.13 6.25
CA SER A 96 3.18 -6.40 6.63
C SER A 96 2.84 -5.15 7.46
N GLY A 97 1.73 -4.48 7.15
CA GLY A 97 1.20 -3.36 7.94
C GLY A 97 0.82 -3.75 9.36
N ALA A 98 0.02 -4.82 9.49
CA ALA A 98 -0.41 -5.34 10.79
C ALA A 98 0.78 -5.80 11.66
N ILE A 99 1.78 -6.47 11.08
CA ILE A 99 3.00 -6.90 11.78
C ILE A 99 3.84 -5.68 12.22
N HIS A 100 3.98 -4.65 11.37
CA HIS A 100 4.70 -3.43 11.72
C HIS A 100 4.03 -2.69 12.89
N CYS A 101 2.70 -2.54 12.83
CA CYS A 101 1.89 -2.01 13.91
C CYS A 101 2.12 -2.78 15.21
N PHE A 102 1.92 -4.10 15.19
CA PHE A 102 2.09 -4.94 16.36
C PHE A 102 3.50 -4.80 16.94
N ASN A 103 4.55 -4.88 16.13
CA ASN A 103 5.93 -4.74 16.61
C ASN A 103 6.23 -3.37 17.21
N LYS A 104 5.63 -2.30 16.70
CA LYS A 104 5.85 -0.92 17.16
C LYS A 104 5.07 -0.60 18.44
N PHE A 105 3.87 -1.15 18.59
CA PHE A 105 2.96 -0.83 19.69
C PHE A 105 2.81 -1.93 20.75
N LYS A 106 3.41 -3.12 20.57
CA LYS A 106 3.37 -4.23 21.55
C LYS A 106 3.84 -3.87 22.97
N GLN A 107 4.64 -2.82 23.12
CA GLN A 107 5.14 -2.35 24.43
C GLN A 107 4.44 -1.07 24.92
N SER A 108 3.56 -0.48 24.10
CA SER A 108 2.80 0.70 24.48
C SER A 108 1.62 0.32 25.38
N ASP A 109 1.25 1.23 26.28
CA ASP A 109 0.11 1.05 27.19
C ASP A 109 -1.24 0.97 26.45
N ILE A 110 -1.25 1.15 25.13
CA ILE A 110 -2.42 1.04 24.25
C ILE A 110 -2.87 -0.43 24.09
N ILE A 111 -1.97 -1.41 24.25
CA ILE A 111 -2.26 -2.85 24.04
C ILE A 111 -2.27 -3.64 25.36
N LYS A 112 -1.80 -3.04 26.47
CA LYS A 112 -1.84 -3.66 27.79
C LYS A 112 -3.19 -3.36 28.46
N ASN A 113 -4.15 -4.28 28.29
CA ASN A 113 -5.21 -4.48 29.28
C ASN A 113 -4.69 -5.44 30.36
#